data_AF-A0A947ZEX9-F1
#
_entry.id   AF-A0A947ZEX9-F1
#
_cell.length_a   1.000
_cell.length_b   1.000
_cell.length_c   1.000
_cell.angle_alpha   90.00
_cell.angle_beta   90.00
_cell.angle_gamma   90.00
#
_symmetry.space_group_name_H-M   'P 1'
#
loop_
_entity.id
_entity.type
_entity.pdbx_description
1 polymer ?
#
loop_
_entity_poly.entity_id
_entity_poly.type
_entity_poly.pdbx_seq_one_letter_code
_entity_poly.pdbx_strand_id
1 'polypeptide(L)'
;MKITVIIGIALFTLFACNNSKTESNNCGDGIVDTGEECDTTNFRNQSCADFGYHTGELACTSSCTINTIDCAESCGDGTLQSLYEECEGDNLSGQSCTGRGYASGTLLCTAECTFDESQCVGGAFCGDDLIEDPEECEGTDLNGLSCELLGYYGGTLSCGNDCYFETGSCELAGFCGDTTVQPTEEECDGNHFGSETCESLGLLHGGNLPCDASCLISTGECNSFVAMAAGNGHSCGLVSTGELYCWGSNTSGQLGDGTTTSSSMPVPVSGGYSFVSVQAGFDMTCGLTATGEAFCWGDNGDGKLGDGTTVDRSIPTPVIGDHLFVKLTVKNDHGCGLDGSGNAWCWGNNDYGQLGNAGVSSSTPLQVSASHTFLDISVGNNHTCALDTTGTGWCWGLNTSGQLGDG
;
A
#
# COMPACT_ATOMS: atom_id res chain seq x y z
N MET A 1 99.76 64.30 54.97
CA MET A 1 98.77 63.21 54.74
C MET A 1 99.59 61.91 54.67
N LYS A 2 99.90 61.19 55.76
CA LYS A 2 99.06 60.26 56.58
C LYS A 2 98.41 59.19 55.67
N ILE A 3 98.67 57.87 55.74
CA ILE A 3 99.13 56.98 56.84
C ILE A 3 99.88 55.74 56.27
N THR A 4 100.90 55.31 57.02
CA THR A 4 101.62 54.03 57.00
C THR A 4 100.95 53.02 57.93
N VAL A 5 100.85 51.72 57.59
CA VAL A 5 100.98 50.60 58.55
C VAL A 5 101.60 49.37 57.86
N ILE A 6 102.49 48.71 58.59
CA ILE A 6 103.46 47.65 58.26
C ILE A 6 103.00 46.32 58.94
N ILE A 7 103.68 45.20 58.60
CA ILE A 7 103.90 43.95 59.40
C ILE A 7 102.96 42.79 59.00
N GLY A 8 103.36 41.52 58.81
CA GLY A 8 104.62 40.75 58.95
C GLY A 8 104.37 39.30 58.45
N ILE A 9 105.32 38.61 57.80
CA ILE A 9 106.38 37.71 58.34
C ILE A 9 105.93 36.26 58.64
N ALA A 10 106.82 35.32 58.27
CA ALA A 10 106.98 33.89 58.61
C ALA A 10 106.17 32.90 57.74
N LEU A 11 106.75 32.16 56.77
CA LEU A 11 107.92 31.25 56.79
C LEU A 11 107.71 30.04 57.72
N PHE A 12 107.32 28.89 57.16
CA PHE A 12 107.70 27.57 57.67
C PHE A 12 107.72 26.54 56.53
N THR A 13 108.95 26.18 56.13
CA THR A 13 109.35 24.92 55.50
C THR A 13 109.07 23.75 56.44
N LEU A 14 108.78 22.54 55.92
CA LEU A 14 109.59 21.32 56.14
C LEU A 14 108.89 20.04 55.60
N PHE A 15 109.66 19.27 54.81
CA PHE A 15 109.80 17.79 54.76
C PHE A 15 108.54 16.93 54.60
N ALA A 16 108.33 16.30 53.43
CA ALA A 16 108.92 15.03 52.97
C ALA A 16 108.35 13.78 53.67
N CYS A 17 107.59 12.96 52.94
CA CYS A 17 107.94 11.56 52.70
C CYS A 17 107.03 10.92 51.64
N ASN A 18 107.69 10.19 50.75
CA ASN A 18 107.13 9.32 49.72
C ASN A 18 106.51 8.09 50.37
N ASN A 19 105.28 7.75 50.00
CA ASN A 19 104.79 6.38 50.11
C ASN A 19 104.16 6.00 48.77
N SER A 20 105.01 5.46 47.90
CA SER A 20 104.60 4.45 46.93
C SER A 20 103.91 3.31 47.67
N LYS A 21 102.59 3.42 47.83
CA LYS A 21 101.70 2.28 47.70
C LYS A 21 100.92 2.52 46.42
N THR A 22 101.11 1.61 45.48
CA THR A 22 100.20 1.37 44.38
C THR A 22 98.78 1.28 44.93
N GLU A 23 97.94 2.27 44.67
CA GLU A 23 96.51 1.98 44.56
C GLU A 23 96.35 1.28 43.21
N SER A 24 96.59 -0.04 43.28
CA SER A 24 95.94 -0.97 42.39
C SER A 24 94.47 -0.56 42.37
N ASN A 25 93.92 -0.25 41.20
CA ASN A 25 92.51 0.01 40.99
C ASN A 25 91.75 -1.20 41.56
N ASN A 26 91.30 -1.08 42.81
CA ASN A 26 91.02 -2.20 43.69
C ASN A 26 89.52 -2.42 43.86
N CYS A 27 88.77 -2.13 42.80
CA CYS A 27 87.36 -2.42 42.70
C CYS A 27 87.03 -3.79 43.30
N GLY A 28 86.33 -3.82 44.43
CA GLY A 28 86.13 -5.01 45.23
C GLY A 28 86.60 -4.94 46.69
N ASP A 29 87.25 -3.86 47.13
CA ASP A 29 87.87 -3.78 48.45
C ASP A 29 87.00 -3.10 49.53
N GLY A 30 85.83 -2.61 49.13
CA GLY A 30 84.79 -2.07 50.00
C GLY A 30 84.90 -0.57 50.28
N ILE A 31 85.86 0.14 49.69
CA ILE A 31 86.02 1.59 49.83
C ILE A 31 85.99 2.24 48.44
N VAL A 32 85.19 3.30 48.27
CA VAL A 32 85.09 3.98 46.96
C VAL A 32 86.22 5.01 46.83
N ASP A 33 87.24 4.68 46.03
CA ASP A 33 88.45 5.49 45.89
C ASP A 33 88.31 6.64 44.89
N THR A 34 89.37 7.45 44.78
CA THR A 34 89.38 8.67 43.97
C THR A 34 89.48 8.31 42.48
N GLY A 35 88.34 8.24 41.80
CA GLY A 35 88.23 7.84 40.39
C GLY A 35 87.11 6.82 40.12
N GLU A 36 86.54 6.25 41.18
CA GLU A 36 85.43 5.27 41.13
C GLU A 36 84.08 5.94 41.40
N GLU A 37 83.02 5.39 40.81
CA GLU A 37 81.63 5.82 41.04
C GLU A 37 80.97 4.99 42.16
N CYS A 38 81.33 3.71 42.27
CA CYS A 38 80.90 2.78 43.32
C CYS A 38 81.98 1.71 43.57
N ASP A 39 81.90 0.98 44.67
CA ASP A 39 82.68 -0.25 44.93
C ASP A 39 81.76 -1.28 45.60
N THR A 40 81.65 -2.49 45.04
CA THR A 40 80.80 -3.58 45.54
C THR A 40 79.37 -3.14 45.86
N THR A 41 79.03 -2.91 47.14
CA THR A 41 77.71 -2.45 47.61
C THR A 41 77.72 -0.99 48.09
N ASN A 42 78.84 -0.29 47.91
CA ASN A 42 79.04 1.09 48.32
C ASN A 42 78.85 2.05 47.14
N PHE A 43 77.69 2.71 47.10
CA PHE A 43 77.24 3.59 46.00
C PHE A 43 77.28 5.08 46.33
N ARG A 44 78.09 5.51 47.32
CA ARG A 44 78.11 6.91 47.80
C ARG A 44 76.73 7.49 48.16
N ASN A 45 75.84 6.66 48.67
CA ASN A 45 74.43 6.97 48.97
C ASN A 45 73.54 7.26 47.76
N GLN A 46 73.98 6.95 46.54
CA GLN A 46 73.11 7.00 45.37
C GLN A 46 72.17 5.80 45.35
N SER A 47 71.03 5.98 44.72
CA SER A 47 69.97 5.00 44.56
C SER A 47 69.40 5.06 43.14
N CYS A 48 68.59 4.07 42.77
CA CYS A 48 67.87 4.07 41.51
C CYS A 48 67.06 5.38 41.26
N ALA A 49 66.59 6.04 42.33
CA ALA A 49 65.85 7.31 42.27
C ALA A 49 66.68 8.50 41.76
N ASP A 50 67.99 8.51 42.01
CA ASP A 50 68.88 9.58 41.53
C ASP A 50 69.11 9.52 40.02
N PHE A 51 68.72 8.40 39.39
CA PHE A 51 68.82 8.14 37.96
C PHE A 51 67.45 8.03 37.27
N GLY A 52 66.35 8.37 37.96
CA GLY A 52 65.00 8.44 37.39
C GLY A 52 64.14 7.17 37.54
N TYR A 53 64.51 6.24 38.43
CA TYR A 53 63.81 4.98 38.65
C TYR A 53 63.25 4.89 40.09
N HIS A 54 62.08 4.26 40.28
CA HIS A 54 61.36 4.33 41.56
C HIS A 54 61.65 3.15 42.51
N THR A 55 62.07 1.98 42.01
CA THR A 55 62.46 0.80 42.81
C THR A 55 63.70 0.09 42.23
N GLY A 56 64.10 -1.05 42.82
CA GLY A 56 65.25 -1.85 42.39
C GLY A 56 66.56 -1.58 43.12
N GLU A 57 67.63 -2.30 42.76
CA GLU A 57 68.94 -2.19 43.40
C GLU A 57 69.98 -1.67 42.42
N LEU A 58 70.83 -0.73 42.86
CA LEU A 58 72.03 -0.38 42.11
C LEU A 58 73.02 -1.53 42.21
N ALA A 59 73.65 -1.87 41.09
CA ALA A 59 74.77 -2.80 41.06
C ALA A 59 76.05 -2.06 40.72
N CYS A 60 77.18 -2.52 41.24
CA CYS A 60 78.48 -1.97 40.87
C CYS A 60 79.19 -2.91 39.89
N THR A 61 79.68 -2.39 38.77
CA THR A 61 80.38 -3.23 37.79
C THR A 61 81.80 -3.59 38.28
N SER A 62 82.42 -4.60 37.69
CA SER A 62 83.82 -4.98 37.99
C SER A 62 84.85 -3.91 37.58
N SER A 63 84.41 -2.82 36.97
CA SER A 63 85.21 -1.64 36.63
C SER A 63 84.81 -0.40 37.46
N CYS A 64 84.02 -0.57 38.53
CA CYS A 64 83.65 0.46 39.51
C CYS A 64 82.85 1.65 38.96
N THR A 65 81.92 1.33 38.07
CA THR A 65 80.88 2.23 37.54
C THR A 65 79.50 1.77 37.97
N ILE A 66 78.58 2.72 38.15
CA ILE A 66 77.21 2.42 38.59
C ILE A 66 76.42 1.76 37.46
N ASN A 67 75.72 0.68 37.80
CA ASN A 67 74.84 -0.04 36.90
C ASN A 67 73.40 0.03 37.43
N THR A 68 72.51 0.58 36.61
CA THR A 68 71.08 0.77 36.91
C THR A 68 70.19 -0.32 36.33
N ILE A 69 70.76 -1.42 35.82
CA ILE A 69 69.98 -2.46 35.10
C ILE A 69 68.95 -3.19 35.97
N ASP A 70 69.18 -3.23 37.29
CA ASP A 70 68.26 -3.83 38.27
C ASP A 70 67.38 -2.77 38.97
N CYS A 71 67.38 -1.52 38.47
CA CYS A 71 66.42 -0.49 38.83
C CYS A 71 65.10 -0.69 38.07
N ALA A 72 63.96 -0.56 38.76
CA ALA A 72 62.62 -0.77 38.20
C ALA A 72 61.78 0.52 38.24
N GLU A 73 61.07 0.77 37.14
CA GLU A 73 60.06 1.83 36.98
C GLU A 73 58.74 1.37 37.63
N SER A 74 58.01 2.24 38.33
CA SER A 74 56.79 1.84 39.07
C SER A 74 55.56 2.57 38.59
N CYS A 75 54.64 1.80 38.04
CA CYS A 75 53.22 2.09 38.15
C CYS A 75 52.69 1.68 39.54
N GLY A 76 51.75 2.42 40.11
CA GLY A 76 51.08 2.07 41.38
C GLY A 76 51.61 2.80 42.62
N ASP A 77 52.36 3.90 42.46
CA ASP A 77 52.94 4.68 43.57
C ASP A 77 52.01 5.76 44.17
N GLY A 78 50.81 5.93 43.61
CA GLY A 78 49.77 6.86 44.05
C GLY A 78 49.98 8.32 43.62
N THR A 79 51.03 8.62 42.85
CA THR A 79 51.32 9.95 42.34
C THR A 79 51.53 9.94 40.82
N LEU A 80 50.60 10.51 40.05
CA LEU A 80 50.76 10.59 38.60
C LEU A 80 51.98 11.43 38.20
N GLN A 81 52.96 10.80 37.56
CA GLN A 81 54.14 11.46 36.99
C GLN A 81 53.98 11.60 35.48
N SER A 82 53.34 12.71 35.07
CA SER A 82 52.92 12.96 33.69
C SER A 82 54.03 13.00 32.62
N LEU A 83 55.30 12.87 33.00
CA LEU A 83 56.45 12.73 32.10
C LEU A 83 56.72 11.26 31.73
N TYR A 84 56.19 10.30 32.50
CA TYR A 84 56.53 8.87 32.43
C TYR A 84 55.30 7.95 32.50
N GLU A 85 54.17 8.42 33.05
CA GLU A 85 52.93 7.64 33.22
C GLU A 85 51.75 8.33 32.50
N GLU A 86 50.88 7.54 31.89
CA GLU A 86 49.63 8.05 31.30
C GLU A 86 48.51 8.15 32.35
N CYS A 87 48.52 7.25 33.33
CA CYS A 87 47.57 7.12 34.42
C CYS A 87 48.25 6.50 35.66
N GLU A 88 47.62 6.59 36.83
CA GLU A 88 48.14 6.01 38.08
C GLU A 88 46.98 5.51 38.95
N GLY A 89 46.75 4.19 38.98
CA GLY A 89 45.59 3.59 39.67
C GLY A 89 44.26 4.17 39.19
N ASP A 90 43.52 4.84 40.08
CA ASP A 90 42.27 5.54 39.75
C ASP A 90 42.48 6.97 39.20
N ASN A 91 43.71 7.49 39.25
CA ASN A 91 44.05 8.81 38.72
C ASN A 91 44.35 8.74 37.22
N LEU A 92 43.30 8.90 36.42
CA LEU A 92 43.33 8.78 34.97
C LEU A 92 43.76 10.06 34.23
N SER A 93 44.44 11.01 34.89
CA SER A 93 44.89 12.27 34.26
C SER A 93 43.77 13.12 33.65
N GLY A 94 42.53 12.94 34.13
CA GLY A 94 41.33 13.57 33.56
C GLY A 94 40.82 12.94 32.26
N GLN A 95 41.37 11.80 31.83
CA GLN A 95 40.88 11.02 30.70
C GLN A 95 39.72 10.13 31.10
N SER A 96 38.86 9.82 30.13
CA SER A 96 37.75 8.89 30.23
C SER A 96 37.60 8.13 28.92
N CYS A 97 36.81 7.04 28.90
CA CYS A 97 36.48 6.37 27.65
C CYS A 97 35.89 7.38 26.63
N THR A 98 34.99 8.26 27.07
CA THR A 98 34.41 9.32 26.23
C THR A 98 35.42 10.36 25.74
N GLY A 99 36.39 10.76 26.57
CA GLY A 99 37.46 11.68 26.18
C GLY A 99 38.44 11.10 25.15
N ARG A 100 38.46 9.77 25.01
CA ARG A 100 39.33 9.03 24.08
C ARG A 100 38.57 8.38 22.91
N GLY A 101 37.32 8.77 22.66
CA GLY A 101 36.57 8.38 21.46
C GLY A 101 35.66 7.16 21.58
N TYR A 102 35.36 6.69 22.80
CA TYR A 102 34.42 5.60 23.05
C TYR A 102 33.06 6.12 23.55
N ALA A 103 31.96 5.46 23.20
CA ALA A 103 30.60 5.93 23.57
C ALA A 103 30.30 5.86 25.07
N SER A 104 30.80 4.82 25.75
CA SER A 104 30.63 4.64 27.20
C SER A 104 31.66 3.66 27.76
N GLY A 105 31.57 3.38 29.06
CA GLY A 105 32.44 2.43 29.76
C GLY A 105 33.33 3.10 30.82
N THR A 106 34.19 2.28 31.42
CA THR A 106 35.11 2.71 32.47
C THR A 106 36.53 2.57 31.96
N LEU A 107 37.26 3.69 31.87
CA LEU A 107 38.68 3.67 31.52
C LEU A 107 39.46 3.24 32.76
N LEU A 108 40.35 2.27 32.63
CA LEU A 108 41.16 1.77 33.72
C LEU A 108 42.64 2.08 33.47
N CYS A 109 43.47 1.93 34.51
CA CYS A 109 44.92 2.01 34.39
C CYS A 109 45.52 0.61 34.55
N THR A 110 46.40 0.21 33.63
CA THR A 110 47.10 -1.08 33.69
C THR A 110 48.17 -1.08 34.79
N ALA A 111 48.72 -2.26 35.10
CA ALA A 111 49.86 -2.39 36.02
C ALA A 111 51.17 -1.82 35.45
N GLU A 112 51.15 -1.40 34.18
CA GLU A 112 52.23 -0.79 33.43
C GLU A 112 51.98 0.71 33.18
N CYS A 113 50.98 1.32 33.84
CA CYS A 113 50.65 2.75 33.80
C CYS A 113 50.31 3.30 32.41
N THR A 114 49.66 2.44 31.63
CA THR A 114 49.01 2.79 30.36
C THR A 114 47.50 2.65 30.50
N PHE A 115 46.75 3.37 29.66
CA PHE A 115 45.30 3.23 29.68
C PHE A 115 44.85 1.84 29.22
N ASP A 116 43.99 1.21 30.02
CA ASP A 116 43.28 -0.01 29.65
C ASP A 116 41.89 0.34 29.11
N GLU A 117 41.75 0.15 27.80
CA GLU A 117 40.53 0.41 27.05
C GLU A 117 39.62 -0.83 26.95
N SER A 118 39.98 -1.96 27.54
CA SER A 118 39.23 -3.22 27.40
C SER A 118 37.82 -3.19 28.01
N GLN A 119 37.58 -2.27 28.96
CA GLN A 119 36.27 -1.99 29.57
C GLN A 119 35.60 -0.74 28.97
N CYS A 120 36.22 -0.10 27.99
CA CYS A 120 35.55 0.88 27.15
C CYS A 120 34.69 0.13 26.12
N VAL A 121 33.46 0.59 25.95
CA VAL A 121 32.52 -0.01 25.00
C VAL A 121 32.75 0.65 23.64
N GLY A 122 33.24 -0.13 22.68
CA GLY A 122 33.42 0.32 21.30
C GLY A 122 32.09 0.64 20.63
N GLY A 123 31.98 1.89 20.14
CA GLY A 123 30.99 2.38 19.18
C GLY A 123 29.61 2.76 19.72
N ALA A 124 29.26 4.03 19.55
CA ALA A 124 28.24 4.44 18.57
C ALA A 124 28.49 5.92 18.23
N PHE A 125 28.66 6.18 16.95
CA PHE A 125 28.75 7.49 16.29
C PHE A 125 27.38 8.22 16.33
N CYS A 126 26.34 7.48 16.73
CA CYS A 126 24.95 7.86 16.69
C CYS A 126 24.59 9.01 17.66
N GLY A 127 23.96 10.05 17.15
CA GLY A 127 23.45 11.21 17.88
C GLY A 127 24.24 12.52 17.66
N ASP A 128 25.15 12.58 16.69
CA ASP A 128 26.04 13.73 16.47
C ASP A 128 25.70 14.60 15.25
N ASP A 129 24.53 14.36 14.64
CA ASP A 129 24.00 15.02 13.44
C ASP A 129 24.87 14.82 12.17
N LEU A 130 25.77 13.83 12.14
CA LEU A 130 26.54 13.41 10.96
C LEU A 130 26.25 11.93 10.65
N ILE A 131 26.47 11.53 9.39
CA ILE A 131 26.42 10.11 8.98
C ILE A 131 27.84 9.70 8.60
N GLU A 132 28.48 8.88 9.44
CA GLU A 132 29.87 8.43 9.28
C GLU A 132 29.96 6.89 9.27
N ASP A 133 30.94 6.30 8.58
CA ASP A 133 31.11 4.83 8.55
C ASP A 133 31.40 4.30 9.98
N PRO A 134 30.56 3.44 10.59
CA PRO A 134 29.66 2.45 9.97
C PRO A 134 28.13 2.68 10.05
N GLU A 135 27.68 3.92 10.18
CA GLU A 135 26.27 4.30 10.27
C GLU A 135 25.53 4.21 8.93
N GLU A 136 24.26 3.85 9.00
CA GLU A 136 23.36 3.88 7.84
C GLU A 136 22.45 5.13 7.85
N CYS A 137 22.19 5.70 9.02
CA CYS A 137 21.31 6.84 9.26
C CYS A 137 21.68 7.58 10.56
N GLU A 138 21.13 8.79 10.77
CA GLU A 138 21.32 9.60 11.99
C GLU A 138 20.02 10.34 12.35
N GLY A 139 19.40 10.03 13.50
CA GLY A 139 18.16 10.66 13.94
C GLY A 139 17.03 10.61 12.91
N THR A 140 16.75 11.73 12.23
CA THR A 140 15.77 11.81 11.12
C THR A 140 16.41 11.81 9.74
N ASP A 141 17.72 11.93 9.64
CA ASP A 141 18.46 11.83 8.39
C ASP A 141 18.65 10.36 8.02
N LEU A 142 17.91 9.90 7.01
CA LEU A 142 17.92 8.52 6.53
C LEU A 142 18.88 8.33 5.35
N ASN A 143 19.86 9.23 5.17
CA ASN A 143 20.80 9.22 4.03
C ASN A 143 20.09 9.25 2.66
N GLY A 144 18.93 9.91 2.61
CA GLY A 144 18.07 9.96 1.41
C GLY A 144 17.40 8.64 1.01
N LEU A 145 17.50 7.59 1.83
CA LEU A 145 16.82 6.32 1.61
C LEU A 145 15.40 6.34 2.19
N SER A 146 14.58 5.44 1.67
CA SER A 146 13.23 5.17 2.12
C SER A 146 12.98 3.66 2.08
N CYS A 147 11.86 3.20 2.62
CA CYS A 147 11.48 1.79 2.55
C CYS A 147 11.47 1.31 1.08
N GLU A 148 10.96 2.12 0.15
CA GLU A 148 10.91 1.82 -1.28
C GLU A 148 12.29 1.68 -1.91
N LEU A 149 13.24 2.54 -1.55
CA LEU A 149 14.62 2.48 -2.06
C LEU A 149 15.42 1.30 -1.49
N LEU A 150 15.02 0.77 -0.34
CA LEU A 150 15.56 -0.46 0.25
C LEU A 150 14.87 -1.74 -0.26
N GLY A 151 13.88 -1.62 -1.15
CA GLY A 151 13.19 -2.74 -1.79
C GLY A 151 11.92 -3.22 -1.06
N TYR A 152 11.37 -2.42 -0.15
CA TYR A 152 10.04 -2.64 0.46
C TYR A 152 8.95 -1.91 -0.33
N TYR A 153 7.68 -2.22 -0.08
CA TYR A 153 6.56 -1.72 -0.91
C TYR A 153 5.99 -0.36 -0.44
N GLY A 154 6.44 0.13 0.71
CA GLY A 154 5.96 1.36 1.34
C GLY A 154 6.32 1.42 2.83
N GLY A 155 5.59 2.24 3.59
CA GLY A 155 5.78 2.41 5.03
C GLY A 155 6.73 3.55 5.41
N THR A 156 7.12 3.58 6.69
CA THR A 156 8.01 4.62 7.23
C THR A 156 9.31 3.98 7.66
N LEU A 157 10.40 4.35 6.99
CA LEU A 157 11.75 3.98 7.40
C LEU A 157 12.14 4.86 8.58
N SER A 158 12.68 4.28 9.64
CA SER A 158 13.18 5.00 10.81
C SER A 158 14.62 4.62 11.10
N CYS A 159 15.33 5.52 11.80
CA CYS A 159 16.66 5.25 12.30
C CYS A 159 16.58 4.73 13.74
N GLY A 160 17.20 3.58 14.01
CA GLY A 160 17.29 3.01 15.34
C GLY A 160 18.24 3.79 16.25
N ASN A 161 18.20 3.51 17.55
CA ASN A 161 19.15 4.10 18.52
C ASN A 161 20.59 3.57 18.36
N ASP A 162 20.78 2.60 17.47
CA ASP A 162 22.06 2.02 17.05
C ASP A 162 22.52 2.55 15.67
N CYS A 163 21.81 3.53 15.09
CA CYS A 163 22.08 4.15 13.78
C CYS A 163 22.09 3.17 12.59
N TYR A 164 21.32 2.08 12.72
CA TYR A 164 20.92 1.21 11.64
C TYR A 164 19.47 1.46 11.23
N PHE A 165 19.13 1.11 9.99
CA PHE A 165 17.76 1.20 9.51
C PHE A 165 16.82 0.24 10.26
N GLU A 166 15.78 0.79 10.88
CA GLU A 166 14.67 0.00 11.42
C GLU A 166 13.60 -0.19 10.35
N THR A 167 13.53 -1.39 9.78
CA THR A 167 12.56 -1.73 8.72
C THR A 167 11.25 -2.33 9.25
N GLY A 168 11.06 -2.37 10.58
CA GLY A 168 9.86 -2.95 11.19
C GLY A 168 8.56 -2.22 10.87
N SER A 169 8.65 -0.93 10.48
CA SER A 169 7.53 -0.11 9.98
C SER A 169 7.53 0.02 8.45
N CYS A 170 8.45 -0.65 7.75
CA CYS A 170 8.40 -0.80 6.30
C CYS A 170 7.40 -1.90 5.94
N GLU A 171 6.63 -1.64 4.89
CA GLU A 171 5.57 -2.54 4.46
C GLU A 171 6.16 -3.69 3.63
N LEU A 172 5.97 -4.91 4.15
CA LEU A 172 6.47 -6.14 3.52
C LEU A 172 5.58 -6.60 2.33
N ALA A 173 4.42 -5.97 2.11
CA ALA A 173 3.50 -6.22 0.98
C ALA A 173 2.44 -5.10 0.80
N GLY A 174 2.01 -4.88 -0.46
CA GLY A 174 0.65 -4.44 -0.84
C GLY A 174 0.44 -2.97 -1.23
N PHE A 175 0.03 -2.73 -2.49
CA PHE A 175 -0.91 -1.66 -2.86
C PHE A 175 -1.72 -2.04 -4.11
N CYS A 176 -3.03 -1.80 -4.06
CA CYS A 176 -3.86 -1.67 -5.26
C CYS A 176 -3.33 -0.54 -6.15
N GLY A 177 -3.08 -0.83 -7.43
CA GLY A 177 -2.74 0.17 -8.44
C GLY A 177 -1.24 0.25 -8.76
N ASP A 178 -0.46 -0.76 -8.34
CA ASP A 178 0.95 -0.93 -8.70
C ASP A 178 1.14 -1.68 -10.02
N THR A 179 0.04 -2.07 -10.67
CA THR A 179 -0.05 -2.76 -11.96
C THR A 179 0.33 -4.25 -11.95
N THR A 180 0.54 -4.84 -10.78
CA THR A 180 0.98 -6.24 -10.63
C THR A 180 0.07 -7.02 -9.69
N VAL A 181 -0.79 -7.88 -10.21
CA VAL A 181 -1.67 -8.72 -9.35
C VAL A 181 -0.85 -9.68 -8.48
N GLN A 182 -0.95 -9.56 -7.16
CA GLN A 182 -0.32 -10.45 -6.18
C GLN A 182 -1.30 -11.55 -5.68
N PRO A 183 -1.23 -12.80 -6.18
CA PRO A 183 -2.31 -13.78 -6.05
C PRO A 183 -2.64 -14.27 -4.63
N THR A 184 -1.76 -13.99 -3.68
CA THR A 184 -1.92 -14.38 -2.27
C THR A 184 -2.49 -13.26 -1.40
N GLU A 185 -2.53 -12.03 -1.91
CA GLU A 185 -2.89 -10.81 -1.18
C GLU A 185 -4.04 -10.03 -1.87
N GLU A 186 -4.22 -10.14 -3.19
CA GLU A 186 -5.24 -9.44 -3.97
C GLU A 186 -5.77 -10.27 -5.16
N GLU A 187 -7.02 -9.99 -5.56
CA GLU A 187 -7.66 -10.64 -6.72
C GLU A 187 -7.48 -9.84 -8.01
N CYS A 188 -7.22 -8.53 -7.91
CA CYS A 188 -7.03 -7.61 -9.04
C CYS A 188 -6.17 -6.40 -8.67
N ASP A 189 -5.64 -5.70 -9.67
CA ASP A 189 -4.93 -4.42 -9.51
C ASP A 189 -5.42 -3.42 -10.57
N GLY A 190 -6.10 -2.35 -10.14
CA GLY A 190 -6.58 -1.30 -11.06
C GLY A 190 -7.51 -1.86 -12.14
N ASN A 191 -7.00 -1.99 -13.38
CA ASN A 191 -7.70 -2.60 -14.52
C ASN A 191 -7.19 -4.02 -14.88
N HIS A 192 -6.30 -4.60 -14.09
CA HIS A 192 -5.78 -5.96 -14.26
C HIS A 192 -6.58 -6.93 -13.40
N PHE A 193 -7.47 -7.69 -14.05
CA PHE A 193 -8.37 -8.67 -13.42
C PHE A 193 -8.00 -10.13 -13.76
N GLY A 194 -6.75 -10.36 -14.19
CA GLY A 194 -6.36 -11.61 -14.84
C GLY A 194 -7.12 -11.82 -16.16
N SER A 195 -7.66 -13.03 -16.37
CA SER A 195 -8.54 -13.37 -17.51
C SER A 195 -10.03 -13.27 -17.18
N GLU A 196 -10.39 -12.81 -15.99
CA GLU A 196 -11.79 -12.71 -15.57
C GLU A 196 -12.49 -11.52 -16.22
N THR A 197 -13.74 -11.73 -16.60
CA THR A 197 -14.66 -10.73 -17.14
C THR A 197 -15.99 -10.89 -16.39
N CYS A 198 -16.88 -9.90 -16.49
CA CYS A 198 -18.25 -10.09 -16.01
C CYS A 198 -18.86 -11.39 -16.58
N GLU A 199 -18.57 -11.70 -17.85
CA GLU A 199 -19.05 -12.92 -18.51
C GLU A 199 -18.48 -14.22 -17.92
N SER A 200 -17.17 -14.26 -17.58
CA SER A 200 -16.55 -15.46 -16.98
C SER A 200 -17.07 -15.75 -15.57
N LEU A 201 -17.50 -14.70 -14.84
CA LEU A 201 -18.15 -14.80 -13.54
C LEU A 201 -19.66 -15.11 -13.63
N GLY A 202 -20.17 -15.39 -14.83
CA GLY A 202 -21.58 -15.72 -15.08
C GLY A 202 -22.51 -14.52 -15.24
N LEU A 203 -21.97 -13.30 -15.33
CA LEU A 203 -22.68 -12.05 -15.60
C LEU A 203 -22.56 -11.74 -17.10
N LEU A 204 -23.36 -12.47 -17.89
CA LEU A 204 -23.25 -12.66 -19.34
C LEU A 204 -23.48 -11.43 -20.24
N HIS A 205 -23.61 -10.22 -19.69
CA HIS A 205 -24.13 -9.05 -20.44
C HIS A 205 -23.14 -7.89 -20.49
N GLY A 206 -21.85 -8.17 -20.27
CA GLY A 206 -20.78 -7.17 -20.26
C GLY A 206 -20.78 -6.30 -19.01
N GLY A 207 -20.33 -5.05 -19.17
CA GLY A 207 -20.07 -4.12 -18.07
C GLY A 207 -18.58 -4.02 -17.75
N ASN A 208 -18.26 -3.20 -16.76
CA ASN A 208 -16.90 -3.06 -16.26
C ASN A 208 -16.73 -3.96 -15.03
N LEU A 209 -15.57 -4.60 -14.89
CA LEU A 209 -15.25 -5.42 -13.73
C LEU A 209 -14.20 -4.69 -12.89
N PRO A 210 -14.53 -3.60 -12.17
CA PRO A 210 -13.53 -2.81 -11.47
C PRO A 210 -12.93 -3.57 -10.29
N CYS A 211 -11.70 -3.22 -9.96
CA CYS A 211 -11.10 -3.57 -8.69
C CYS A 211 -11.58 -2.58 -7.62
N ASP A 212 -12.09 -3.06 -6.49
CA ASP A 212 -12.48 -2.17 -5.40
C ASP A 212 -11.28 -1.66 -4.59
N ALA A 213 -11.52 -0.75 -3.64
CA ALA A 213 -10.47 -0.16 -2.80
C ALA A 213 -9.79 -1.18 -1.85
N SER A 214 -10.27 -2.41 -1.80
CA SER A 214 -9.69 -3.54 -1.05
C SER A 214 -9.06 -4.59 -1.97
N CYS A 215 -8.88 -4.28 -3.26
CA CYS A 215 -8.28 -5.15 -4.27
C CYS A 215 -9.02 -6.47 -4.50
N LEU A 216 -10.33 -6.44 -4.29
CA LEU A 216 -11.25 -7.52 -4.64
C LEU A 216 -11.98 -7.19 -5.94
N ILE A 217 -12.30 -8.23 -6.69
CA ILE A 217 -13.10 -8.08 -7.90
C ILE A 217 -14.51 -7.59 -7.51
N SER A 218 -14.88 -6.40 -7.99
CA SER A 218 -16.22 -5.85 -7.79
C SER A 218 -17.09 -6.10 -9.01
N THR A 219 -18.22 -6.77 -8.78
CA THR A 219 -19.24 -7.01 -9.82
C THR A 219 -20.30 -5.91 -9.89
N GLY A 220 -20.12 -4.82 -9.13
CA GLY A 220 -21.11 -3.74 -9.05
C GLY A 220 -21.31 -2.96 -10.35
N GLU A 221 -20.31 -2.93 -11.23
CA GLU A 221 -20.38 -2.32 -12.56
C GLU A 221 -20.61 -3.35 -13.68
N CYS A 222 -20.80 -4.62 -13.31
CA CYS A 222 -21.26 -5.63 -14.26
C CYS A 222 -22.74 -5.42 -14.57
N ASN A 223 -23.07 -5.58 -15.85
CA ASN A 223 -24.42 -5.46 -16.32
C ASN A 223 -25.29 -6.59 -15.76
N SER A 224 -26.40 -6.23 -15.11
CA SER A 224 -27.36 -7.16 -14.53
C SER A 224 -28.75 -6.92 -15.11
N PHE A 225 -29.54 -7.99 -15.19
CA PHE A 225 -30.95 -7.86 -15.57
C PHE A 225 -31.74 -7.18 -14.45
N VAL A 226 -32.37 -6.06 -14.77
CA VAL A 226 -33.21 -5.28 -13.86
C VAL A 226 -34.70 -5.51 -14.09
N ALA A 227 -35.08 -6.04 -15.26
CA ALA A 227 -36.45 -6.46 -15.55
C ALA A 227 -36.47 -7.66 -16.49
N MET A 228 -37.56 -8.43 -16.43
CA MET A 228 -37.76 -9.65 -17.20
C MET A 228 -39.17 -9.65 -17.80
N ALA A 229 -39.30 -10.11 -19.03
CA ALA A 229 -40.57 -10.38 -19.68
C ALA A 229 -40.56 -11.81 -20.24
N ALA A 230 -41.66 -12.55 -20.03
CA ALA A 230 -41.80 -13.92 -20.50
C ALA A 230 -43.00 -14.01 -21.45
N GLY A 231 -42.74 -14.48 -22.66
CA GLY A 231 -43.75 -14.81 -23.66
C GLY A 231 -44.17 -16.27 -23.59
N ASN A 232 -44.70 -16.83 -24.69
CA ASN A 232 -45.04 -18.25 -24.73
C ASN A 232 -43.79 -19.14 -24.84
N GLY A 233 -42.94 -18.85 -25.83
CA GLY A 233 -41.75 -19.65 -26.12
C GLY A 233 -40.43 -18.93 -25.89
N HIS A 234 -40.45 -17.66 -25.52
CA HIS A 234 -39.27 -16.82 -25.37
C HIS A 234 -39.30 -15.98 -24.09
N SER A 235 -38.16 -15.44 -23.73
CA SER A 235 -38.00 -14.51 -22.62
C SER A 235 -37.06 -13.39 -23.04
N CYS A 236 -37.25 -12.22 -22.45
CA CYS A 236 -36.36 -11.08 -22.63
C CYS A 236 -35.98 -10.51 -21.27
N GLY A 237 -34.73 -10.11 -21.13
CA GLY A 237 -34.18 -9.45 -19.95
C GLY A 237 -33.67 -8.07 -20.33
N LEU A 238 -34.08 -7.06 -19.57
CA LEU A 238 -33.63 -5.68 -19.67
C LEU A 238 -32.45 -5.47 -18.73
N VAL A 239 -31.33 -5.01 -19.26
CA VAL A 239 -30.12 -4.70 -18.50
C VAL A 239 -30.22 -3.28 -17.91
N SER A 240 -29.54 -3.03 -16.78
CA SER A 240 -29.49 -1.73 -16.10
C SER A 240 -29.12 -0.54 -16.99
N THR A 241 -28.34 -0.78 -18.05
CA THR A 241 -27.91 0.21 -19.05
C THR A 241 -28.92 0.45 -20.17
N GLY A 242 -30.01 -0.33 -20.21
CA GLY A 242 -31.13 -0.19 -21.15
C GLY A 242 -31.08 -1.11 -22.36
N GLU A 243 -30.00 -1.86 -22.58
CA GLU A 243 -29.93 -2.91 -23.59
C GLU A 243 -30.87 -4.06 -23.24
N LEU A 244 -31.43 -4.67 -24.27
CA LEU A 244 -32.34 -5.79 -24.14
C LEU A 244 -31.72 -7.04 -24.76
N TYR A 245 -31.88 -8.16 -24.07
CA TYR A 245 -31.46 -9.47 -24.56
C TYR A 245 -32.67 -10.40 -24.54
N CYS A 246 -32.84 -11.21 -25.58
CA CYS A 246 -33.92 -12.18 -25.65
C CYS A 246 -33.38 -13.59 -25.92
N TRP A 247 -34.08 -14.62 -25.49
CA TRP A 247 -33.76 -16.02 -25.76
C TRP A 247 -35.04 -16.88 -25.81
N GLY A 248 -34.90 -18.08 -26.35
CA GLY A 248 -35.97 -19.05 -26.57
C GLY A 248 -36.36 -19.16 -28.05
N SER A 249 -37.66 -19.34 -28.30
CA SER A 249 -38.25 -19.43 -29.64
C SER A 249 -38.05 -18.13 -30.44
N ASN A 250 -37.75 -18.24 -31.73
CA ASN A 250 -37.59 -17.09 -32.63
C ASN A 250 -38.27 -17.28 -33.99
N THR A 251 -39.28 -18.16 -34.10
CA THR A 251 -39.87 -18.51 -35.41
C THR A 251 -40.49 -17.33 -36.16
N SER A 252 -40.93 -16.31 -35.44
CA SER A 252 -41.52 -15.08 -35.99
C SER A 252 -40.60 -13.87 -35.82
N GLY A 253 -39.36 -14.07 -35.38
CA GLY A 253 -38.42 -12.98 -35.10
C GLY A 253 -38.59 -12.31 -33.74
N GLN A 254 -39.29 -12.94 -32.79
CA GLN A 254 -39.62 -12.37 -31.47
C GLN A 254 -38.40 -12.11 -30.56
N LEU A 255 -37.22 -12.60 -30.91
CA LEU A 255 -35.97 -12.24 -30.24
C LEU A 255 -35.40 -10.88 -30.69
N GLY A 256 -35.80 -10.35 -31.85
CA GLY A 256 -35.40 -9.01 -32.28
C GLY A 256 -33.93 -8.88 -32.71
N ASP A 257 -33.26 -9.99 -32.96
CA ASP A 257 -31.82 -10.07 -33.31
C ASP A 257 -31.57 -9.98 -34.83
N GLY A 258 -32.59 -9.68 -35.62
CA GLY A 258 -32.55 -9.66 -37.08
C GLY A 258 -32.70 -11.04 -37.73
N THR A 259 -32.81 -12.11 -36.94
CA THR A 259 -32.95 -13.48 -37.42
C THR A 259 -34.32 -14.07 -37.08
N THR A 260 -34.56 -15.30 -37.54
CA THR A 260 -35.69 -16.13 -37.09
C THR A 260 -35.19 -17.47 -36.50
N THR A 261 -33.97 -17.47 -35.97
CA THR A 261 -33.34 -18.68 -35.39
C THR A 261 -33.47 -18.65 -33.88
N SER A 262 -34.04 -19.70 -33.31
CA SER A 262 -34.18 -19.83 -31.84
C SER A 262 -32.82 -19.91 -31.17
N SER A 263 -32.71 -19.36 -29.96
CA SER A 263 -31.49 -19.39 -29.16
C SER A 263 -31.76 -19.89 -27.75
N SER A 264 -30.96 -20.83 -27.24
CA SER A 264 -31.02 -21.25 -25.83
C SER A 264 -30.25 -20.31 -24.89
N MET A 265 -29.60 -19.28 -25.42
CA MET A 265 -28.83 -18.28 -24.67
C MET A 265 -29.32 -16.86 -25.01
N PRO A 266 -29.20 -15.89 -24.08
CA PRO A 266 -29.51 -14.49 -24.36
C PRO A 266 -28.76 -13.98 -25.59
N VAL A 267 -29.48 -13.43 -26.56
CA VAL A 267 -28.92 -12.72 -27.72
C VAL A 267 -29.30 -11.24 -27.64
N PRO A 268 -28.40 -10.32 -28.02
CA PRO A 268 -28.69 -8.90 -27.99
C PRO A 268 -29.76 -8.53 -29.02
N VAL A 269 -30.73 -7.72 -28.60
CA VAL A 269 -31.74 -7.14 -29.48
C VAL A 269 -31.08 -6.09 -30.38
N SER A 270 -31.37 -6.15 -31.67
CA SER A 270 -30.79 -5.25 -32.66
C SER A 270 -31.34 -3.82 -32.57
N GLY A 271 -30.60 -2.86 -33.13
CA GLY A 271 -31.04 -1.46 -33.28
C GLY A 271 -30.45 -0.48 -32.28
N GLY A 272 -29.79 -0.94 -31.22
CA GLY A 272 -29.06 -0.07 -30.28
C GLY A 272 -29.96 0.88 -29.49
N TYR A 273 -31.21 0.49 -29.25
CA TYR A 273 -32.16 1.25 -28.44
C TYR A 273 -31.91 1.03 -26.96
N SER A 274 -32.12 2.09 -26.16
CA SER A 274 -32.13 2.02 -24.70
C SER A 274 -33.58 1.99 -24.19
N PHE A 275 -34.01 0.82 -23.73
CA PHE A 275 -35.35 0.61 -23.20
C PHE A 275 -35.38 0.83 -21.69
N VAL A 276 -36.54 1.24 -21.18
CA VAL A 276 -36.84 1.34 -19.74
C VAL A 276 -37.88 0.33 -19.29
N SER A 277 -38.57 -0.30 -20.24
CA SER A 277 -39.54 -1.37 -20.00
C SER A 277 -39.59 -2.30 -21.20
N VAL A 278 -39.84 -3.57 -20.93
CA VAL A 278 -40.06 -4.62 -21.94
C VAL A 278 -41.29 -5.43 -21.56
N GLN A 279 -42.04 -5.86 -22.56
CA GLN A 279 -43.18 -6.75 -22.46
C GLN A 279 -43.06 -7.83 -23.52
N ALA A 280 -43.41 -9.06 -23.18
CA ALA A 280 -43.39 -10.20 -24.08
C ALA A 280 -44.80 -10.77 -24.20
N GLY A 281 -45.30 -10.80 -25.42
CA GLY A 281 -46.55 -11.41 -25.81
C GLY A 281 -46.38 -12.90 -26.15
N PHE A 282 -47.33 -13.47 -26.90
CA PHE A 282 -47.26 -14.89 -27.27
C PHE A 282 -46.05 -15.18 -28.16
N ASP A 283 -46.00 -14.54 -29.34
CA ASP A 283 -44.87 -14.58 -30.29
C ASP A 283 -44.43 -13.18 -30.70
N MET A 284 -44.63 -12.19 -29.82
CA MET A 284 -44.18 -10.81 -30.03
C MET A 284 -43.48 -10.26 -28.80
N THR A 285 -42.70 -9.22 -28.98
CA THR A 285 -42.05 -8.46 -27.91
C THR A 285 -42.19 -6.98 -28.21
N CYS A 286 -42.42 -6.18 -27.17
CA CYS A 286 -42.37 -4.74 -27.29
C CYS A 286 -41.53 -4.11 -26.17
N GLY A 287 -40.78 -3.06 -26.52
CA GLY A 287 -40.00 -2.25 -25.61
C GLY A 287 -40.47 -0.80 -25.63
N LEU A 288 -40.33 -0.13 -24.49
CA LEU A 288 -40.60 1.30 -24.31
C LEU A 288 -39.29 2.02 -23.98
N THR A 289 -38.97 3.10 -24.69
CA THR A 289 -37.79 3.94 -24.40
C THR A 289 -38.09 4.97 -23.30
N ALA A 290 -37.06 5.60 -22.74
CA ALA A 290 -37.22 6.67 -21.75
C ALA A 290 -37.96 7.91 -22.31
N THR A 291 -37.92 8.11 -23.63
CA THR A 291 -38.64 9.17 -24.35
C THR A 291 -40.11 8.85 -24.58
N GLY A 292 -40.56 7.63 -24.26
CA GLY A 292 -41.93 7.16 -24.44
C GLY A 292 -42.21 6.55 -25.81
N GLU A 293 -41.19 6.36 -26.65
CA GLU A 293 -41.34 5.71 -27.95
C GLU A 293 -41.47 4.19 -27.76
N ALA A 294 -42.50 3.59 -28.37
CA ALA A 294 -42.72 2.15 -28.32
C ALA A 294 -42.18 1.48 -29.59
N PHE A 295 -41.50 0.36 -29.41
CA PHE A 295 -41.02 -0.49 -30.50
C PHE A 295 -41.55 -1.90 -30.28
N CYS A 296 -42.09 -2.52 -31.33
CA CYS A 296 -42.61 -3.88 -31.30
C CYS A 296 -41.99 -4.72 -32.41
N TRP A 297 -41.78 -6.01 -32.15
CA TRP A 297 -41.23 -6.99 -33.09
C TRP A 297 -41.74 -8.40 -32.79
N GLY A 298 -41.49 -9.33 -33.71
CA GLY A 298 -42.02 -10.69 -33.73
C GLY A 298 -43.17 -10.85 -34.71
N ASP A 299 -44.12 -11.71 -34.34
CA ASP A 299 -45.34 -11.99 -35.08
C ASP A 299 -46.21 -10.73 -35.20
N ASN A 300 -46.68 -10.44 -36.41
CA ASN A 300 -47.54 -9.30 -36.70
C ASN A 300 -48.89 -9.73 -37.29
N GLY A 301 -49.34 -10.96 -36.97
CA GLY A 301 -50.72 -11.36 -37.20
C GLY A 301 -51.67 -10.33 -36.60
N ASP A 302 -52.75 -10.01 -37.32
CA ASP A 302 -53.74 -8.99 -36.96
C ASP A 302 -53.20 -7.56 -36.73
N GLY A 303 -51.94 -7.29 -37.08
CA GLY A 303 -51.33 -5.97 -36.92
C GLY A 303 -50.89 -5.65 -35.49
N LYS A 304 -50.62 -6.67 -34.67
CA LYS A 304 -50.30 -6.53 -33.24
C LYS A 304 -48.98 -5.82 -32.93
N LEU A 305 -48.14 -5.55 -33.92
CA LEU A 305 -46.96 -4.70 -33.75
C LEU A 305 -47.26 -3.20 -33.87
N GLY A 306 -48.44 -2.81 -34.37
CA GLY A 306 -48.82 -1.40 -34.44
C GLY A 306 -48.03 -0.56 -35.45
N ASP A 307 -47.35 -1.21 -36.41
CA ASP A 307 -46.48 -0.57 -37.42
C ASP A 307 -47.23 -0.18 -38.72
N GLY A 308 -48.56 -0.27 -38.72
CA GLY A 308 -49.41 -0.03 -39.88
C GLY A 308 -49.45 -1.21 -40.87
N THR A 309 -48.76 -2.31 -40.58
CA THR A 309 -48.72 -3.50 -41.44
C THR A 309 -49.20 -4.74 -40.70
N THR A 310 -49.19 -5.89 -41.38
CA THR A 310 -49.43 -7.21 -40.79
C THR A 310 -48.28 -8.17 -41.14
N VAL A 311 -47.07 -7.61 -41.25
CA VAL A 311 -45.85 -8.34 -41.64
C VAL A 311 -44.95 -8.47 -40.42
N ASP A 312 -44.49 -9.69 -40.15
CA ASP A 312 -43.59 -10.00 -39.05
C ASP A 312 -42.31 -9.16 -39.12
N ARG A 313 -41.72 -8.89 -37.96
CA ARG A 313 -40.51 -8.08 -37.83
C ARG A 313 -39.49 -8.80 -36.98
N SER A 314 -38.32 -9.10 -37.54
CA SER A 314 -37.21 -9.67 -36.77
C SER A 314 -36.34 -8.63 -36.07
N ILE A 315 -36.68 -7.34 -36.16
CA ILE A 315 -36.00 -6.23 -35.49
C ILE A 315 -37.02 -5.29 -34.86
N PRO A 316 -36.68 -4.58 -33.75
CA PRO A 316 -37.55 -3.58 -33.16
C PRO A 316 -38.01 -2.55 -34.19
N THR A 317 -39.33 -2.46 -34.38
CA THR A 317 -39.97 -1.57 -35.35
C THR A 317 -40.86 -0.58 -34.59
N PRO A 318 -40.80 0.73 -34.89
CA PRO A 318 -41.62 1.72 -34.19
C PRO A 318 -43.12 1.43 -34.32
N VAL A 319 -43.84 1.57 -33.21
CA VAL A 319 -45.30 1.69 -33.22
C VAL A 319 -45.64 3.07 -33.79
N ILE A 320 -46.48 3.12 -34.83
CA ILE A 320 -46.77 4.37 -35.54
C ILE A 320 -47.90 5.18 -34.88
N GLY A 321 -48.07 6.44 -35.30
CA GLY A 321 -49.13 7.33 -34.82
C GLY A 321 -48.67 8.48 -33.92
N ASP A 322 -47.36 8.67 -33.76
CA ASP A 322 -46.74 9.77 -32.99
C ASP A 322 -47.22 9.84 -31.53
N HIS A 323 -47.48 8.68 -30.93
CA HIS A 323 -47.86 8.56 -29.52
C HIS A 323 -46.63 8.31 -28.65
N LEU A 324 -46.53 9.09 -27.56
CA LEU A 324 -45.54 8.86 -26.50
C LEU A 324 -46.22 8.25 -25.30
N PHE A 325 -45.81 7.03 -24.96
CA PHE A 325 -46.43 6.24 -23.91
C PHE A 325 -45.64 6.35 -22.60
N VAL A 326 -46.36 6.41 -21.49
CA VAL A 326 -45.82 6.25 -20.13
C VAL A 326 -45.94 4.80 -19.65
N LYS A 327 -46.81 4.00 -20.28
CA LYS A 327 -46.95 2.56 -20.04
C LYS A 327 -47.29 1.83 -21.34
N LEU A 328 -46.69 0.66 -21.51
CA LEU A 328 -46.98 -0.28 -22.59
C LEU A 328 -47.36 -1.63 -21.98
N THR A 329 -48.38 -2.29 -22.53
CA THR A 329 -48.80 -3.63 -22.14
C THR A 329 -49.19 -4.42 -23.38
N VAL A 330 -48.64 -5.63 -23.52
CA VAL A 330 -48.94 -6.51 -24.64
C VAL A 330 -49.14 -7.93 -24.14
N LYS A 331 -49.96 -8.71 -24.86
CA LYS A 331 -50.11 -10.15 -24.56
C LYS A 331 -50.26 -10.98 -25.82
N ASN A 332 -51.32 -11.75 -25.99
CA ASN A 332 -51.43 -12.71 -27.08
C ASN A 332 -51.33 -12.03 -28.45
N ASP A 333 -52.37 -11.29 -28.81
CA ASP A 333 -52.55 -10.78 -30.17
C ASP A 333 -52.93 -9.30 -30.22
N HIS A 334 -52.83 -8.60 -29.09
CA HIS A 334 -53.05 -7.15 -29.03
C HIS A 334 -52.15 -6.48 -28.01
N GLY A 335 -51.93 -5.19 -28.24
CA GLY A 335 -51.16 -4.31 -27.39
C GLY A 335 -51.95 -3.05 -27.07
N CYS A 336 -51.68 -2.48 -25.90
CA CYS A 336 -52.19 -1.19 -25.50
C CYS A 336 -51.10 -0.34 -24.87
N GLY A 337 -51.14 0.96 -25.11
CA GLY A 337 -50.30 1.96 -24.49
C GLY A 337 -51.13 3.04 -23.80
N LEU A 338 -50.60 3.60 -22.71
CA LEU A 338 -51.16 4.76 -22.01
C LEU A 338 -50.22 5.95 -22.25
N ASP A 339 -50.75 7.07 -22.75
CA ASP A 339 -49.97 8.30 -22.91
C ASP A 339 -49.93 9.16 -21.62
N GLY A 340 -49.10 10.20 -21.62
CA GLY A 340 -48.95 11.10 -20.47
C GLY A 340 -50.19 11.94 -20.12
N SER A 341 -51.22 11.94 -20.97
CA SER A 341 -52.51 12.58 -20.71
C SER A 341 -53.57 11.59 -20.19
N GLY A 342 -53.20 10.32 -20.04
CA GLY A 342 -54.11 9.26 -19.62
C GLY A 342 -55.01 8.74 -20.75
N ASN A 343 -54.72 9.04 -22.02
CA ASN A 343 -55.43 8.38 -23.12
C ASN A 343 -54.82 7.00 -23.34
N ALA A 344 -55.69 6.00 -23.42
CA ALA A 344 -55.32 4.64 -23.80
C ALA A 344 -55.45 4.45 -25.31
N TRP A 345 -54.49 3.75 -25.89
CA TRP A 345 -54.42 3.45 -27.32
C TRP A 345 -54.17 1.96 -27.48
N CYS A 346 -55.03 1.24 -28.21
CA CYS A 346 -54.90 -0.20 -28.41
C CYS A 346 -54.85 -0.55 -29.90
N TRP A 347 -54.14 -1.62 -30.25
CA TRP A 347 -53.99 -2.16 -31.60
C TRP A 347 -53.82 -3.68 -31.58
N GLY A 348 -53.92 -4.31 -32.74
CA GLY A 348 -53.88 -5.77 -32.95
C GLY A 348 -55.28 -6.37 -33.12
N ASN A 349 -55.43 -7.62 -32.68
CA ASN A 349 -56.67 -8.39 -32.77
C ASN A 349 -57.81 -7.72 -31.99
N ASN A 350 -59.01 -7.70 -32.58
CA ASN A 350 -60.23 -7.19 -31.94
C ASN A 350 -61.45 -8.11 -32.08
N ASP A 351 -61.25 -9.41 -32.27
CA ASP A 351 -62.35 -10.37 -32.54
C ASP A 351 -63.41 -10.42 -31.42
N TYR A 352 -63.02 -10.04 -30.20
CA TYR A 352 -63.90 -9.98 -29.04
C TYR A 352 -64.13 -8.56 -28.53
N GLY A 353 -63.67 -7.54 -29.27
CA GLY A 353 -63.77 -6.14 -28.85
C GLY A 353 -62.70 -5.71 -27.84
N GLN A 354 -61.60 -6.46 -27.67
CA GLN A 354 -60.54 -6.20 -26.68
C GLN A 354 -59.76 -4.87 -26.88
N LEU A 355 -59.91 -4.19 -28.02
CA LEU A 355 -59.38 -2.85 -28.24
C LEU A 355 -60.27 -1.73 -27.66
N GLY A 356 -61.53 -2.00 -27.31
CA GLY A 356 -62.39 -1.04 -26.60
C GLY A 356 -62.88 0.16 -27.43
N ASN A 357 -62.79 0.08 -28.76
CA ASN A 357 -63.14 1.14 -29.70
C ASN A 357 -64.33 0.80 -30.64
N ALA A 358 -65.04 -0.30 -30.37
CA ALA A 358 -66.15 -0.83 -31.18
C ALA A 358 -65.81 -1.11 -32.67
N GLY A 359 -64.52 -1.22 -33.02
CA GLY A 359 -64.03 -1.43 -34.39
C GLY A 359 -63.68 -2.88 -34.74
N VAL A 360 -62.92 -3.06 -35.82
CA VAL A 360 -62.27 -4.34 -36.20
C VAL A 360 -60.80 -4.34 -35.74
N SER A 361 -60.08 -5.46 -35.93
CA SER A 361 -58.63 -5.53 -35.70
C SER A 361 -57.90 -4.40 -36.42
N SER A 362 -56.84 -3.86 -35.81
CA SER A 362 -56.17 -2.65 -36.29
C SER A 362 -54.65 -2.77 -36.23
N SER A 363 -53.97 -2.52 -37.34
CA SER A 363 -52.50 -2.44 -37.39
C SER A 363 -51.92 -1.10 -36.93
N THR A 364 -52.77 -0.17 -36.51
CA THR A 364 -52.37 1.13 -35.95
C THR A 364 -53.03 1.36 -34.60
N PRO A 365 -52.37 2.05 -33.65
CA PRO A 365 -52.99 2.44 -32.39
C PRO A 365 -54.29 3.20 -32.61
N LEU A 366 -55.37 2.75 -31.94
CA LEU A 366 -56.66 3.40 -31.92
C LEU A 366 -57.01 3.77 -30.48
N GLN A 367 -57.51 4.98 -30.28
CA GLN A 367 -57.88 5.44 -28.95
C GLN A 367 -59.02 4.59 -28.37
N VAL A 368 -58.81 4.06 -27.16
CA VAL A 368 -59.84 3.45 -26.33
C VAL A 368 -60.77 4.57 -25.88
N SER A 369 -62.06 4.48 -26.19
CA SER A 369 -63.13 5.43 -25.84
C SER A 369 -62.67 6.82 -25.34
N ALA A 370 -62.79 7.85 -26.18
CA ALA A 370 -62.38 9.23 -25.88
C ALA A 370 -63.11 9.90 -24.68
N SER A 371 -64.01 9.18 -24.00
CA SER A 371 -64.80 9.69 -22.87
C SER A 371 -64.14 9.43 -21.50
N HIS A 372 -63.06 8.65 -21.46
CA HIS A 372 -62.37 8.26 -20.23
C HIS A 372 -60.90 8.66 -20.26
N THR A 373 -60.37 8.94 -19.07
CA THR A 373 -58.93 9.10 -18.83
C THR A 373 -58.50 8.05 -17.82
N PHE A 374 -57.39 7.37 -18.11
CA PHE A 374 -56.94 6.22 -17.34
C PHE A 374 -55.66 6.53 -16.56
N LEU A 375 -55.60 6.00 -15.34
CA LEU A 375 -54.41 5.94 -14.50
C LEU A 375 -53.57 4.70 -14.81
N ASP A 376 -54.24 3.62 -15.20
CA ASP A 376 -53.57 2.37 -15.53
C ASP A 376 -54.33 1.55 -16.56
N ILE A 377 -53.61 0.70 -17.31
CA ILE A 377 -54.15 -0.25 -18.29
C ILE A 377 -53.37 -1.57 -18.24
N SER A 378 -54.08 -2.68 -18.42
CA SER A 378 -53.55 -4.04 -18.43
C SER A 378 -54.24 -4.89 -19.47
N VAL A 379 -53.46 -5.68 -20.20
CA VAL A 379 -53.94 -6.55 -21.27
C VAL A 379 -53.92 -8.02 -20.83
N GLY A 380 -55.07 -8.68 -21.00
CA GLY A 380 -55.25 -10.12 -20.92
C GLY A 380 -55.13 -10.80 -22.29
N ASN A 381 -55.41 -12.10 -22.37
CA ASN A 381 -55.25 -12.83 -23.65
C ASN A 381 -56.23 -12.34 -24.73
N ASN A 382 -57.46 -12.03 -24.33
CA ASN A 382 -58.57 -11.64 -25.23
C ASN A 382 -59.47 -10.55 -24.60
N HIS A 383 -58.96 -9.87 -23.58
CA HIS A 383 -59.66 -8.80 -22.87
C HIS A 383 -58.66 -7.76 -22.39
N THR A 384 -59.15 -6.58 -22.06
CA THR A 384 -58.35 -5.46 -21.56
C THR A 384 -59.09 -4.85 -20.38
N CYS A 385 -58.35 -4.48 -19.35
CA CYS A 385 -58.87 -3.78 -18.18
C CYS A 385 -58.09 -2.49 -17.94
N ALA A 386 -58.78 -1.45 -17.50
CA ALA A 386 -58.19 -0.16 -17.18
C ALA A 386 -58.79 0.43 -15.91
N LEU A 387 -57.98 1.20 -15.18
CA LEU A 387 -58.38 1.96 -14.00
C LEU A 387 -58.48 3.43 -14.41
N ASP A 388 -59.66 4.02 -14.27
CA ASP A 388 -59.83 5.44 -14.60
C ASP A 388 -59.40 6.39 -13.47
N THR A 389 -59.33 7.68 -13.77
CA THR A 389 -58.95 8.74 -12.81
C THR A 389 -59.94 8.95 -11.67
N THR A 390 -61.15 8.36 -11.76
CA THR A 390 -62.13 8.35 -10.67
C THR A 390 -61.95 7.16 -9.72
N GLY A 391 -61.05 6.23 -10.06
CA GLY A 391 -60.84 4.98 -9.34
C GLY A 391 -61.79 3.86 -9.78
N THR A 392 -62.52 4.03 -10.89
CA THR A 392 -63.42 3.02 -11.44
C THR A 392 -62.66 2.08 -12.38
N GLY A 393 -62.84 0.77 -12.17
CA GLY A 393 -62.30 -0.27 -13.05
C GLY A 393 -63.22 -0.56 -14.23
N TRP A 394 -62.65 -0.65 -15.42
CA TRP A 394 -63.34 -0.94 -16.67
C TRP A 394 -62.68 -2.15 -17.33
N CYS A 395 -63.45 -3.18 -17.67
CA CYS A 395 -62.95 -4.34 -18.42
C CYS A 395 -63.83 -4.58 -19.65
N TRP A 396 -63.21 -4.87 -20.79
CA TRP A 396 -63.88 -5.17 -22.05
C TRP A 396 -63.17 -6.28 -22.83
N GLY A 397 -63.88 -6.94 -23.74
CA GLY A 397 -63.37 -8.06 -24.53
C GLY A 397 -64.15 -9.35 -24.29
N LEU A 398 -63.46 -10.48 -24.45
CA LEU A 398 -64.04 -11.82 -24.22
C LEU A 398 -64.44 -11.99 -22.74
N ASN A 399 -65.65 -12.52 -22.49
CA ASN A 399 -66.17 -12.78 -21.15
C ASN A 399 -66.71 -14.21 -20.93
N THR A 400 -66.28 -15.19 -21.72
CA THR A 400 -66.81 -16.57 -21.66
C THR A 400 -66.55 -17.31 -20.34
N SER A 401 -65.66 -16.78 -19.49
CA SER A 401 -65.27 -17.36 -18.20
C SER A 401 -65.49 -16.39 -17.03
N GLY A 402 -66.20 -15.28 -17.25
CA GLY A 402 -66.41 -14.25 -16.23
C GLY A 402 -65.17 -13.38 -15.97
N GLN A 403 -64.18 -13.38 -16.87
CA GLN A 403 -62.92 -12.66 -16.70
C GLN A 403 -63.07 -11.12 -16.72
N LEU A 404 -64.23 -10.58 -17.13
CA LEU A 404 -64.51 -9.15 -17.01
C LEU A 404 -64.98 -8.75 -15.60
N GLY A 405 -65.38 -9.71 -14.77
CA GLY A 405 -65.81 -9.45 -13.38
C GLY A 405 -67.10 -8.65 -13.27
N ASP A 406 -67.99 -8.75 -14.25
CA ASP A 406 -69.22 -7.95 -14.36
C ASP A 406 -70.49 -8.61 -13.77
N GLY A 407 -70.39 -9.81 -13.20
CA GLY A 407 -71.48 -10.43 -12.41
C GLY A 407 -71.65 -11.93 -12.59
#